data_AF-A0A7L4PCL1-F1
#
_entry.id   AF-A0A7L4PCL1-F1
#
_cell.length_a   1.000
_cell.length_b   1.000
_cell.length_c   1.000
_cell.angle_alpha   90.00
_cell.angle_beta   90.00
_cell.angle_gamma   90.00
#
_symmetry.space_group_name_H-M   'P 1'
#
loop_
_entity.id
_entity.type
_entity.pdbx_description
1 polymer ?
#
loop_
_entity_poly.entity_id
_entity_poly.type
_entity_poly.pdbx_seq_one_letter_code
_entity_poly.pdbx_strand_id
1 'polypeptide(L)'
;MCEEVRRYLPDAKVYVFGSVARGDWAADSDIDVLIISERAPDDALERARIAVAVKEALGRLAPVELHFATPKQYAEWYAKFIDVSVKIC
;
A
#
# COMPACT_ATOMS: atom_id res chain seq x y z
N MET A 1 9.44 4.81 -3.16
CA MET A 1 8.03 4.36 -3.06
C MET A 1 7.05 5.49 -3.35
N CYS A 2 6.93 6.49 -2.46
CA CYS A 2 5.93 7.57 -2.60
C CYS A 2 5.93 8.27 -3.96
N GLU A 3 7.12 8.62 -4.46
CA GLU A 3 7.24 9.23 -5.78
C GLU A 3 6.68 8.31 -6.87
N GLU A 4 7.12 7.05 -6.89
CA GLU A 4 6.69 6.08 -7.89
C GLU A 4 5.18 5.83 -7.84
N VAL A 5 4.61 5.63 -6.65
CA VAL A 5 3.15 5.47 -6.48
C VAL A 5 2.40 6.68 -7.04
N ARG A 6 2.88 7.91 -6.78
CA ARG A 6 2.23 9.13 -7.24
C ARG A 6 2.36 9.40 -8.73
N ARG A 7 3.28 8.74 -9.45
CA ARG A 7 3.31 8.77 -10.92
C ARG A 7 2.05 8.15 -11.53
N TYR A 8 1.51 7.12 -10.87
CA TYR A 8 0.27 6.45 -11.29
C TYR A 8 -0.97 7.04 -10.61
N LEU A 9 -0.84 7.36 -9.32
CA LEU A 9 -1.94 7.85 -8.47
C LEU A 9 -1.53 9.16 -7.79
N PRO A 10 -1.59 10.32 -8.47
CA PRO A 10 -1.03 11.58 -7.95
C PRO A 10 -1.58 12.08 -6.61
N ASP A 11 -2.75 11.61 -6.18
CA ASP A 11 -3.45 11.96 -4.94
C ASP A 11 -3.25 10.89 -3.85
N ALA A 12 -2.42 9.88 -4.12
CA ALA A 12 -2.21 8.77 -3.22
C ALA A 12 -1.65 9.21 -1.87
N LYS A 13 -2.31 8.70 -0.84
CA LYS A 13 -1.83 8.63 0.54
C LYS A 13 -1.36 7.21 0.81
N VAL A 14 -0.13 7.05 1.29
CA VAL A 14 0.53 5.76 1.48
C VAL A 14 0.82 5.55 2.96
N TYR A 15 0.34 4.42 3.47
CA TYR A 15 0.48 4.03 4.86
C TYR A 15 1.17 2.67 4.93
N VAL A 16 2.01 2.46 5.94
CA VAL A 16 2.39 1.11 6.37
C VAL A 16 1.46 0.71 7.49
N PHE A 17 0.97 -0.52 7.44
CA PHE A 17 0.15 -1.11 8.49
C PHE A 17 0.68 -2.50 8.82
N GLY A 18 -0.08 -3.28 9.60
CA GLY A 18 0.28 -4.66 9.90
C GLY A 18 1.43 -4.77 10.89
N SER A 19 2.19 -5.87 10.82
CA SER A 19 3.16 -6.23 11.85
C SER A 19 4.30 -5.23 11.99
N VAL A 20 4.71 -4.63 10.88
CA VAL A 20 5.72 -3.57 10.85
C VAL A 20 5.24 -2.33 11.59
N ALA A 21 3.98 -1.93 11.41
CA ALA A 21 3.40 -0.80 12.12
C ALA A 21 3.16 -1.09 13.61
N ARG A 22 2.83 -2.34 13.96
CA ARG A 22 2.68 -2.79 15.36
C ARG A 22 4.00 -2.98 16.10
N GLY A 23 5.10 -3.18 15.36
CA GLY A 23 6.42 -3.45 15.92
C GLY A 23 6.66 -4.91 16.30
N ASP A 24 5.79 -5.83 15.89
CA ASP A 24 5.85 -7.29 16.16
C ASP A 24 6.27 -8.09 14.91
N TRP A 25 6.94 -7.45 13.96
CA TRP A 25 7.41 -8.06 12.71
C TRP A 25 8.49 -9.13 12.93
N ALA A 26 8.44 -10.20 12.12
CA ALA A 26 9.44 -11.25 12.06
C ALA A 26 10.30 -11.11 10.80
N ALA A 27 11.45 -11.80 10.76
CA ALA A 27 12.42 -11.70 9.66
C ALA A 27 11.86 -12.15 8.28
N ASP A 28 10.78 -12.94 8.29
CA ASP A 28 10.06 -13.44 7.12
C ASP A 28 8.75 -12.68 6.83
N SER A 29 8.46 -11.60 7.58
CA SER A 29 7.25 -10.81 7.38
C SER A 29 7.36 -9.88 6.17
N ASP A 30 6.30 -9.84 5.36
CA ASP A 30 6.10 -8.79 4.38
C ASP A 30 5.74 -7.45 5.06
N ILE A 31 6.04 -6.34 4.37
CA ILE A 31 5.71 -4.98 4.74
C ILE A 31 4.38 -4.63 4.05
N ASP A 32 3.29 -4.65 4.81
CA ASP A 32 1.97 -4.27 4.32
C ASP A 32 1.87 -2.76 4.10
N VAL A 33 1.61 -2.36 2.86
CA VAL A 33 1.49 -0.97 2.46
C VAL A 33 0.10 -0.73 1.87
N LEU A 34 -0.65 0.19 2.48
CA LEU A 34 -1.94 0.64 2.00
C LEU A 34 -1.80 1.94 1.20
N ILE A 35 -2.22 1.91 -0.05
CA ILE A 35 -2.30 3.04 -0.96
C ILE A 35 -3.76 3.46 -1.09
N ILE A 36 -4.07 4.66 -0.58
CA ILE A 36 -5.41 5.25 -0.63
C ILE A 36 -5.45 6.38 -1.67
N SER A 37 -6.30 6.27 -2.68
CA SER A 37 -6.46 7.27 -3.74
C SER A 37 -7.88 7.25 -4.29
N GLU A 38 -8.45 8.39 -4.66
CA GLU A 38 -9.74 8.46 -5.38
C GLU A 38 -9.66 7.77 -6.75
N ARG A 39 -8.45 7.61 -7.28
CA ARG A 39 -8.16 6.95 -8.56
C ARG A 39 -7.65 5.51 -8.37
N ALA A 40 -7.76 4.95 -7.17
CA ALA A 40 -7.36 3.56 -6.96
C ALA A 40 -8.12 2.65 -7.94
N PRO A 41 -7.43 1.88 -8.79
CA PRO A 41 -8.09 1.14 -9.86
C PRO A 41 -8.91 0.00 -9.29
N ASP A 42 -10.08 -0.29 -9.85
CA ASP A 42 -10.88 -1.47 -9.47
C ASP A 42 -10.42 -2.74 -10.19
N ASP A 43 -9.78 -2.61 -11.35
CA ASP A 43 -9.24 -3.74 -12.11
C ASP A 43 -7.99 -4.34 -11.45
N ALA A 44 -8.02 -5.66 -11.27
CA ALA A 44 -6.91 -6.42 -10.69
C ALA A 44 -5.64 -6.36 -11.55
N LEU A 45 -5.78 -6.33 -12.89
CA LEU A 45 -4.62 -6.27 -13.77
C LEU A 45 -3.93 -4.91 -13.70
N GLU A 46 -4.69 -3.82 -13.63
CA GLU A 46 -4.15 -2.47 -13.43
C GLU A 46 -3.46 -2.33 -12.06
N ARG A 47 -4.07 -2.84 -10.98
CA ARG A 47 -3.43 -2.92 -9.65
C ARG A 47 -2.09 -3.65 -9.72
N ALA A 48 -2.06 -4.80 -10.39
CA ALA A 48 -0.85 -5.59 -10.56
C ALA A 48 0.25 -4.84 -11.33
N ARG A 49 -0.11 -4.10 -12.39
CA ARG A 49 0.86 -3.29 -13.16
C ARG A 49 1.50 -2.21 -12.29
N ILE A 50 0.70 -1.45 -11.54
CA ILE A 50 1.22 -0.43 -10.63
C ILE A 50 2.09 -1.08 -9.55
N ALA A 51 1.63 -2.21 -9.00
CA ALA A 51 2.35 -2.90 -7.95
C ALA A 51 3.74 -3.40 -8.41
N VAL A 52 3.83 -3.97 -9.62
CA VAL A 52 5.09 -4.41 -10.21
C VAL A 52 6.03 -3.22 -10.40
N ALA A 53 5.55 -2.11 -10.99
CA ALA A 53 6.38 -0.93 -11.20
C ALA A 53 6.94 -0.35 -9.89
N VAL A 54 6.10 -0.27 -8.85
CA VAL A 54 6.53 0.19 -7.52
C VAL A 54 7.54 -0.77 -6.89
N LYS A 55 7.33 -2.09 -7.00
CA LYS A 55 8.29 -3.10 -6.51
C LYS A 55 9.62 -3.04 -7.25
N GLU A 56 9.60 -2.84 -8.56
CA GLU A 56 10.84 -2.69 -9.35
C GLU A 56 11.64 -1.45 -8.93
N ALA A 57 10.96 -0.33 -8.66
CA ALA A 57 11.60 0.89 -8.15
C ALA A 57 12.15 0.73 -6.72
N LEU A 58 11.60 -0.19 -5.91
CA LEU A 58 12.08 -0.50 -4.56
C LEU A 58 13.16 -1.59 -4.54
N GLY A 59 13.39 -2.25 -5.67
CA GLY A 59 14.16 -3.48 -5.78
C GLY A 59 13.24 -4.70 -5.73
N ARG A 60 13.38 -5.59 -6.73
CA ARG A 60 12.48 -6.75 -6.95
C ARG A 60 12.33 -7.71 -5.77
N LEU A 61 13.27 -7.69 -4.83
CA LEU A 61 13.27 -8.53 -3.63
C LEU A 61 12.71 -7.81 -2.39
N ALA A 62 12.18 -6.60 -2.54
CA ALA A 62 11.55 -5.89 -1.45
C ALA A 62 10.33 -6.69 -0.96
N PRO A 63 10.28 -7.08 0.32
CA PRO A 63 9.17 -7.83 0.89
C PRO A 63 8.02 -6.86 1.17
N VAL A 64 7.40 -6.33 0.12
CA VAL A 64 6.33 -5.33 0.21
C VAL A 64 5.06 -5.90 -0.40
N GLU A 65 3.97 -5.88 0.36
CA GLU A 65 2.63 -6.17 -0.15
C GLU A 65 1.86 -4.86 -0.32
N LEU A 66 1.35 -4.62 -1.54
CA LEU A 66 0.65 -3.38 -1.86
C LEU A 66 -0.85 -3.62 -1.91
N HIS A 67 -1.58 -2.89 -1.07
CA HIS A 67 -3.03 -2.85 -1.05
C HIS A 67 -3.51 -1.52 -1.61
N PHE A 68 -4.51 -1.56 -2.48
CA PHE A 68 -5.11 -0.36 -3.07
C PHE A 68 -6.54 -0.19 -2.56
N ALA A 69 -6.89 1.03 -2.14
CA ALA A 69 -8.23 1.35 -1.69
C ALA A 69 -8.64 2.75 -2.13
N THR A 70 -9.91 2.94 -2.47
CA THR A 70 -10.51 4.27 -2.47
C THR A 70 -10.71 4.76 -1.03
N PRO A 71 -10.87 6.08 -0.79
CA PRO A 71 -11.21 6.58 0.55
C PRO A 71 -12.49 5.94 1.12
N LYS A 72 -13.45 5.60 0.26
CA LYS A 72 -14.66 4.86 0.63
C LYS A 72 -14.34 3.43 1.07
N GLN A 73 -13.60 2.67 0.26
CA GLN A 73 -13.18 1.30 0.61
C GLN A 73 -12.35 1.29 1.90
N TYR A 74 -11.53 2.30 2.13
CA TYR A 74 -10.80 2.45 3.37
C TYR A 74 -11.74 2.62 4.57
N ALA A 75 -12.64 3.61 4.53
CA ALA A 75 -13.54 3.92 5.62
C ALA A 75 -14.53 2.77 5.94
N GLU A 76 -15.02 2.09 4.90
CA GLU A 76 -16.04 1.05 5.04
C GLU A 76 -15.46 -0.32 5.40
N TRP A 77 -14.20 -0.59 5.03
CA TRP A 77 -13.57 -1.90 5.21
C TRP A 77 -12.26 -1.81 6.00
N TYR A 78 -11.18 -1.31 5.37
CA TYR A 78 -9.83 -1.39 5.94
C TYR A 78 -9.70 -0.75 7.32
N ALA A 79 -10.33 0.40 7.56
CA ALA A 79 -10.28 1.10 8.84
C ALA A 79 -10.85 0.28 10.01
N LYS A 80 -11.66 -0.75 9.74
CA LYS A 80 -12.20 -1.66 10.76
C LYS A 80 -11.23 -2.77 11.16
N PHE A 81 -10.25 -3.08 10.28
CA PHE A 81 -9.31 -4.19 10.44
C PHE A 81 -7.88 -3.73 10.72
N ILE A 82 -7.56 -2.47 10.41
CA ILE A 82 -6.26 -1.87 10.68
C ILE A 82 -6.31 -1.23 12.06
N ASP A 83 -5.57 -1.82 13.00
CA ASP A 83 -5.39 -1.37 14.36
C ASP A 83 -4.33 -0.27 14.49
N VAL A 84 -3.21 -0.42 13.78
CA VAL A 84 -2.12 0.55 13.73
C VAL A 84 -1.70 0.79 12.28
N SER A 85 -1.53 2.07 11.92
CA SER A 85 -0.91 2.46 10.66
C SER A 85 -0.05 3.70 10.83
N VAL A 86 1.02 3.76 10.04
CA VAL A 86 1.94 4.90 9.98
C VAL A 86 1.86 5.50 8.59
N LYS A 87 1.47 6.77 8.51
CA LYS A 87 1.48 7.52 7.25
C LYS A 87 2.91 7.80 6.83
N ILE A 88 3.26 7.41 5.60
CA ILE A 88 4.56 7.72 5.00
C ILE A 88 4.44 8.97 4.12
N CYS A 89 3.36 9.03 3.34
CA CYS A 89 2.99 10.11 2.44
C CYS A 89 1.51 9.91 2.06
#